data_AF-A0A0D3DPB3-F1
#
_entry.id   AF-A0A0D3DPB3-F1
#
_cell.length_a   1.000
_cell.length_b   1.000
_cell.length_c   1.000
_cell.angle_alpha   90.00
_cell.angle_beta   90.00
_cell.angle_gamma   90.00
#
_symmetry.space_group_name_H-M   'P 1'
#
loop_
_entity.id
_entity.type
_entity.pdbx_description
1 polymer ?
#
loop_
_entity_poly.entity_id
_entity_poly.type
_entity_poly.pdbx_seq_one_letter_code
_entity_poly.pdbx_strand_id
1 'polypeptide(L)'
;MMVLIRLSFLINFRADDEVVDPKKYLEESCNPKCVKPLLEYQACVKRIQGDDSGHKHCTGQYFDYWQCIDKCVAPKLFTKLK
;
A
#
# COMPACT_ATOMS: atom_id res chain seq x y z
N MET A 1 -30.24 -30.55 -9.33
CA MET A 1 -29.45 -29.74 -10.30
C MET A 1 -29.92 -28.30 -10.47
N MET A 2 -31.22 -27.98 -10.47
CA MET A 2 -31.70 -26.59 -10.69
C MET A 2 -31.37 -25.58 -9.57
N VAL A 3 -31.22 -26.02 -8.31
CA VAL A 3 -30.91 -25.13 -7.17
C VAL A 3 -29.46 -24.64 -7.19
N LEU A 4 -28.51 -25.48 -7.60
CA LEU A 4 -27.09 -25.11 -7.73
C LEU A 4 -26.87 -24.07 -8.83
N ILE A 5 -27.58 -24.19 -9.96
CA ILE A 5 -27.49 -23.22 -11.07
C ILE A 5 -28.02 -21.85 -10.65
N ARG A 6 -29.12 -21.79 -9.87
CA ARG A 6 -29.63 -20.51 -9.33
C ARG A 6 -28.66 -19.87 -8.32
N LEU A 7 -27.95 -20.68 -7.53
CA LEU A 7 -26.94 -20.16 -6.58
C LEU A 7 -25.73 -19.60 -7.34
N SER A 8 -25.23 -20.29 -8.38
CA SER A 8 -24.17 -19.77 -9.26
C SER A 8 -24.56 -18.50 -10.01
N PHE A 9 -25.84 -18.34 -10.37
CA PHE A 9 -26.36 -17.16 -11.08
C PHE A 9 -26.55 -15.96 -10.15
N LEU A 10 -26.98 -16.17 -8.90
CA LEU A 10 -27.07 -15.11 -7.89
C LEU A 10 -25.69 -14.63 -7.40
N ILE A 11 -24.69 -15.52 -7.36
CA ILE A 11 -23.32 -15.17 -6.97
C ILE A 11 -22.62 -14.35 -8.08
N ASN A 12 -22.94 -14.58 -9.36
CA ASN A 12 -22.34 -13.83 -10.48
C ASN A 12 -22.92 -12.41 -10.68
N PHE A 13 -24.05 -12.06 -10.06
CA PHE A 13 -24.71 -10.76 -10.29
C PHE A 13 -24.05 -9.58 -9.55
N ARG A 14 -23.02 -9.84 -8.74
CA ARG A 14 -22.20 -8.81 -8.07
C ARG A 14 -20.70 -9.06 -8.22
N ALA A 15 -20.27 -9.56 -9.37
CA ALA A 15 -18.90 -9.30 -9.79
C ALA A 15 -18.89 -7.89 -10.41
N ASP A 16 -18.98 -6.86 -9.57
CA ASP A 16 -18.40 -5.56 -9.95
C ASP A 16 -16.92 -5.88 -10.19
N ASP A 17 -16.41 -5.63 -11.40
CA ASP A 17 -14.98 -5.71 -11.67
C ASP A 17 -14.26 -4.90 -10.58
N GLU A 18 -13.47 -5.56 -9.72
CA GLU A 18 -12.77 -4.86 -8.64
C GLU A 18 -11.92 -3.75 -9.24
N VAL A 19 -12.30 -2.50 -8.96
CA VAL A 19 -11.56 -1.32 -9.42
C VAL A 19 -10.20 -1.33 -8.72
N VAL A 20 -9.15 -1.68 -9.46
CA VAL A 20 -7.77 -1.72 -8.97
C VAL A 20 -7.30 -0.29 -8.72
N ASP A 21 -6.91 0.03 -7.47
CA ASP A 21 -6.31 1.32 -7.14
C ASP A 21 -4.94 1.49 -7.83
N PRO A 22 -4.81 2.41 -8.81
CA PRO A 22 -3.55 2.64 -9.51
C PRO A 22 -2.45 3.14 -8.58
N LYS A 23 -2.78 3.78 -7.45
CA LYS A 23 -1.79 4.29 -6.50
C LYS A 23 -0.96 3.15 -5.91
N LYS A 24 -1.61 2.07 -5.44
CA LYS A 24 -0.93 0.94 -4.81
C LYS A 24 0.14 0.30 -5.72
N TYR A 25 -0.20 0.05 -6.98
CA TYR A 25 0.75 -0.46 -7.97
C TYR A 25 1.94 0.49 -8.18
N LEU A 26 1.67 1.81 -8.23
CA LEU A 26 2.71 2.80 -8.43
C LEU A 26 3.66 2.91 -7.22
N GLU A 27 3.14 2.81 -6.00
CA GLU A 27 3.93 2.76 -4.76
C GLU A 27 4.88 1.56 -4.77
N GLU A 28 4.38 0.36 -5.09
CA GLU A 28 5.20 -0.86 -5.22
C GLU A 28 6.31 -0.69 -6.28
N SER A 29 6.01 -0.04 -7.41
CA SER A 29 7.00 0.26 -8.45
C SER A 29 8.08 1.27 -8.00
N CYS A 30 7.80 2.06 -6.96
CA CYS A 30 8.67 3.10 -6.44
C CYS A 30 9.55 2.62 -5.26
N ASN A 31 9.19 1.52 -4.59
CA ASN A 31 9.99 0.88 -3.53
C ASN A 31 11.49 0.71 -3.86
N PRO A 32 11.89 0.15 -5.03
CA PRO A 32 13.32 -0.04 -5.34
C PRO A 32 14.09 1.29 -5.53
N LYS A 33 13.40 2.43 -5.69
CA LYS A 33 14.02 3.77 -5.79
C LYS A 33 14.19 4.44 -4.42
N CYS A 34 13.50 3.96 -3.40
CA CYS A 34 13.45 4.52 -2.06
C CYS A 34 14.03 3.57 -1.00
N VAL A 35 14.98 2.71 -1.39
CA VAL A 35 15.55 1.66 -0.52
C VAL A 35 16.26 2.22 0.71
N LYS A 36 17.03 3.31 0.56
CA LYS A 36 17.76 3.91 1.68
C LYS A 36 16.82 4.33 2.83
N PRO A 37 15.83 5.22 2.63
CA PRO A 37 14.93 5.60 3.72
C PRO A 37 14.07 4.43 4.22
N LEU A 38 13.77 3.44 3.37
CA LEU A 38 13.10 2.20 3.80
C LEU A 38 13.95 1.41 4.82
N LEU A 39 15.25 1.26 4.56
CA LEU A 39 16.17 0.57 5.47
C LEU A 39 16.32 1.31 6.80
N GLU A 40 16.39 2.66 6.76
CA GLU A 40 16.45 3.50 7.96
C GLU A 40 15.16 3.38 8.80
N TYR A 41 13.99 3.36 8.15
CA TYR A 41 12.72 3.10 8.81
C TYR A 41 12.68 1.70 9.44
N GLN A 42 13.07 0.65 8.71
CA GLN A 42 13.13 -0.71 9.24
C GLN A 42 14.09 -0.86 10.43
N ALA A 43 15.24 -0.17 10.38
CA ALA A 43 16.18 -0.12 11.49
C ALA A 43 15.56 0.56 12.72
N CYS A 44 14.79 1.65 12.53
CA CYS A 44 14.05 2.29 13.61
C CYS A 44 12.99 1.35 14.21
N VAL A 45 12.20 0.66 13.38
CA VAL A 45 11.17 -0.29 13.82
C VAL A 45 11.79 -1.38 14.70
N LYS A 46 12.93 -1.95 14.28
CA LYS A 46 13.66 -2.95 15.09
C LYS A 46 14.16 -2.37 16.43
N ARG A 47 14.59 -1.11 16.46
CA ARG A 47 15.07 -0.45 17.69
C ARG A 47 13.96 -0.24 18.72
N ILE A 48 12.74 0.03 18.26
CA ILE A 48 11.58 0.25 19.15
C ILE A 48 10.80 -1.04 19.44
N GLN A 49 11.18 -2.16 18.83
CA GLN A 49 10.55 -3.45 19.05
C GLN A 49 10.71 -3.86 20.52
N GLY A 50 9.58 -4.05 21.23
CA GLY A 50 9.56 -4.36 22.66
C GLY A 50 9.56 -3.14 23.59
N ASP A 51 9.37 -1.94 23.06
CA ASP A 51 9.11 -0.76 23.89
C ASP A 51 7.62 -0.63 24.23
N ASP A 52 7.26 -0.91 25.48
CA ASP A 52 5.88 -0.78 25.96
C ASP A 52 5.59 0.60 26.58
N SER A 53 6.58 1.50 26.60
CA SER A 53 6.43 2.85 27.17
C SER A 53 5.51 3.78 26.37
N GLY A 54 5.30 3.48 25.09
CA GLY A 54 4.54 4.32 24.16
C GLY A 54 5.24 5.62 23.74
N HIS A 55 6.46 5.87 24.22
CA HIS A 55 7.18 7.12 23.94
C HIS A 55 8.11 7.03 22.72
N LYS A 56 8.59 5.84 22.35
CA LYS A 56 9.45 5.68 21.16
C LYS A 56 8.59 5.57 19.90
N HIS A 57 8.97 6.30 18.85
CA HIS A 57 8.28 6.27 17.56
C HIS A 57 9.23 6.50 16.39
N CYS A 58 8.83 6.02 15.20
CA CYS A 58 9.60 6.12 13.95
C CYS A 58 8.99 7.08 12.93
N THR A 59 8.17 8.04 13.39
CA THR A 59 7.43 8.99 12.54
C THR A 59 8.33 9.78 11.60
N GLY A 60 9.52 10.19 12.04
CA GLY A 60 10.50 10.89 11.19
C GLY A 60 10.94 10.02 10.00
N GLN A 61 11.44 8.81 10.27
CA GLN A 61 11.88 7.90 9.22
C GLN A 61 10.72 7.44 8.32
N TYR A 62 9.52 7.32 8.89
CA TYR A 62 8.30 7.05 8.14
C TYR A 62 8.00 8.18 7.14
N PHE A 63 8.09 9.43 7.58
CA PHE A 63 7.90 10.58 6.70
C PHE A 63 8.98 10.68 5.62
N ASP A 64 10.24 10.42 5.94
CA ASP A 64 11.32 10.41 4.94
C ASP A 64 11.09 9.35 3.85
N TYR A 65 10.67 8.14 4.25
CA TYR A 65 10.32 7.07 3.33
C TYR A 65 9.13 7.43 2.45
N TRP A 66 8.03 7.88 3.04
CA TRP A 66 6.82 8.22 2.30
C TRP A 66 7.00 9.44 1.41
N GLN A 67 7.76 10.45 1.85
CA GLN A 67 8.10 11.59 1.01
C GLN A 67 8.84 11.15 -0.27
N CYS A 68 9.74 10.16 -0.18
CA CYS A 68 10.41 9.60 -1.34
C CYS A 68 9.43 8.89 -2.28
N ILE A 69 8.55 8.04 -1.72
CA ILE A 69 7.53 7.30 -2.48
C ILE A 69 6.56 8.28 -3.17
N ASP A 70 6.02 9.24 -2.44
CA ASP A 70 5.07 10.23 -2.95
C ASP A 70 5.70 11.06 -4.09
N LYS A 71 6.96 11.50 -3.91
CA LYS A 71 7.70 12.20 -4.98
C LYS A 71 7.87 11.35 -6.24
N CYS A 72 8.02 10.03 -6.09
CA CYS A 72 8.12 9.09 -7.22
C CYS A 72 6.76 8.80 -7.89
N VAL A 73 5.69 8.74 -7.10
CA VAL A 73 4.33 8.39 -7.56
C VAL A 73 3.61 9.59 -8.20
N ALA A 74 3.79 10.79 -7.66
CA ALA A 74 3.10 12.01 -8.08
C ALA A 74 3.03 12.23 -9.61
N PRO A 75 4.13 12.17 -10.38
CA PRO A 75 4.06 12.42 -11.84
C PRO A 75 3.33 11.32 -12.63
N LYS A 76 3.10 10.14 -12.04
CA LYS A 76 2.47 9.00 -12.70
C LYS A 76 0.98 8.88 -12.33
N LEU A 77 0.65 9.15 -11.06
CA LEU A 77 -0.68 8.90 -10.52
C LEU A 77 -1.76 9.75 -11.22
N PHE A 78 -1.52 11.05 -11.36
CA PHE A 78 -2.49 11.95 -11.99
C PHE A 78 -2.69 11.71 -13.50
N THR A 79 -1.80 10.95 -14.15
CA THR A 79 -2.01 10.49 -15.54
C THR A 79 -3.00 9.32 -15.63
N LYS A 80 -3.27 8.64 -14.51
CA LYS A 80 -4.17 7.48 -14.40
C LYS A 80 -5.53 7.84 -13.82
N LEU A 81 -5.63 8.96 -13.10
CA LEU A 81 -6.88 9.46 -12.53
C LEU A 81 -7.65 10.27 -13.58
N LYS A 82 -8.99 10.13 -13.60
CA LYS A 82 -9.92 10.90 -14.45
C LYS A 82 -10.68 11.90 -13.62
#